data_AF-A0AAJ4D4N8-F1
#
_entry.id   AF-A0AAJ4D4N8-F1
#
_cell.length_a   1.000
_cell.length_b   1.000
_cell.length_c   1.000
_cell.angle_alpha   90.00
_cell.angle_beta   90.00
_cell.angle_gamma   90.00
#
_symmetry.space_group_name_H-M   'P 1'
#
loop_
_entity.id
_entity.type
_entity.pdbx_description
1 polymer ?
#
loop_
_entity_poly.entity_id
_entity_poly.type
_entity_poly.pdbx_seq_one_letter_code
_entity_poly.pdbx_strand_id
1 'polypeptide(L)' 'MTAIDPVVRHGLREAQHLGYRHALREAVAIGYLMGRGYHYHNAWKTVESWWRPPGTPLPQHPY' A
#
# COMPACT_ATOMS: atom_id res chain seq x y z
N MET A 1 -18.13 2.58 -4.56
CA MET A 1 -16.69 2.86 -4.36
C MET A 1 -15.99 1.73 -3.58
N THR A 2 -16.35 0.46 -3.76
CA THR A 2 -15.84 -0.65 -2.93
C THR A 2 -14.42 -1.12 -3.32
N ALA A 3 -13.96 -0.82 -4.54
CA ALA A 3 -12.64 -1.25 -5.01
C ALA A 3 -11.47 -0.49 -4.38
N ILE A 4 -11.68 0.74 -3.92
CA ILE A 4 -10.59 1.62 -3.40
C ILE A 4 -10.48 1.62 -1.88
N ASP A 5 -11.51 1.15 -1.17
CA ASP A 5 -11.56 1.06 0.30
C ASP A 5 -10.32 0.40 0.94
N PRO A 6 -9.79 -0.73 0.45
CA PRO A 6 -8.61 -1.33 1.06
C PRO A 6 -7.36 -0.45 0.92
N VAL A 7 -7.24 0.28 -0.19
CA VAL A 7 -6.13 1.22 -0.45
C VAL A 7 -6.19 2.43 0.49
N VAL A 8 -7.38 2.98 0.68
CA VAL A 8 -7.61 4.11 1.60
C VAL A 8 -7.33 3.69 3.05
N ARG A 9 -7.80 2.51 3.46
CA ARG A 9 -7.55 2.00 4.82
C ARG A 9 -6.07 1.73 5.07
N HIS A 10 -5.36 1.20 4.09
CA HIS A 10 -3.91 0.97 4.19
C HIS A 10 -3.15 2.30 4.37
N GLY A 11 -3.42 3.29 3.50
CA GLY A 11 -2.80 4.61 3.61
C GLY A 11 -3.11 5.35 4.92
N LEU A 12 -4.31 5.19 5.49
CA LEU A 12 -4.61 5.81 6.79
C LEU A 12 -3.83 5.19 7.95
N ARG A 13 -3.52 3.89 7.90
CA ARG A 13 -2.74 3.21 8.96
C ARG A 13 -1.25 3.52 8.87
N GLU A 14 -0.67 3.41 7.69
CA GLU A 14 0.75 3.76 7.50
C GLU A 14 1.00 5.24 7.79
N ALA A 15 0.01 6.13 7.59
CA ALA A 15 0.13 7.54 7.94
C ALA A 15 0.35 7.75 9.45
N GLN A 16 -0.21 6.87 10.30
CA GLN A 16 -0.02 6.93 11.75
C GLN A 16 1.39 6.48 12.17
N HIS A 17 2.05 5.62 11.38
CA HIS A 17 3.34 5.03 11.74
C HIS A 17 4.54 5.68 11.02
N LEU A 18 4.38 6.06 9.75
CA LEU A 18 5.45 6.55 8.87
C LEU A 18 5.19 7.97 8.34
N GLY A 19 4.05 8.55 8.70
CA GLY A 19 3.62 9.89 8.31
C GLY A 19 2.84 9.93 7.01
N TYR A 20 1.93 10.90 6.91
CA TYR A 20 0.98 11.08 5.79
C TYR A 20 1.61 11.06 4.40
N ARG A 21 2.84 11.58 4.26
CA ARG A 21 3.53 11.66 2.97
C ARG A 21 3.87 10.28 2.39
N HIS A 22 4.30 9.34 3.24
CA HIS A 22 4.64 7.99 2.81
C HIS A 22 3.37 7.23 2.42
N ALA A 23 2.40 7.25 3.31
CA ALA A 23 1.18 6.48 3.15
C ALA A 23 0.29 6.95 2.00
N LEU A 24 0.25 8.26 1.71
CA LEU A 24 -0.45 8.79 0.54
C LEU A 24 0.21 8.32 -0.77
N ARG A 25 1.55 8.20 -0.79
CA ARG A 25 2.27 7.69 -1.97
C ARG A 25 2.00 6.21 -2.19
N GLU A 26 1.95 5.42 -1.14
CA GLU A 26 1.58 4.00 -1.24
C GLU A 26 0.14 3.84 -1.74
N ALA A 27 -0.81 4.58 -1.16
CA ALA A 27 -2.20 4.53 -1.59
C ALA A 27 -2.38 4.89 -3.07
N VAL A 28 -1.74 5.97 -3.54
CA VAL A 28 -1.81 6.37 -4.95
C VAL A 28 -1.18 5.32 -5.88
N ALA A 29 -0.04 4.74 -5.49
CA ALA A 29 0.67 3.74 -6.29
C ALA A 29 -0.12 2.42 -6.39
N ILE A 30 -0.72 1.96 -5.28
CA ILE A 30 -1.55 0.75 -5.27
C ILE A 30 -2.79 0.98 -6.16
N GLY A 31 -3.46 2.13 -6.01
CA GLY A 31 -4.60 2.51 -6.84
C GLY A 31 -4.27 2.56 -8.33
N TYR A 32 -3.10 3.11 -8.70
CA TYR A 32 -2.63 3.13 -10.08
C TYR A 32 -2.45 1.71 -10.65
N LEU A 33 -1.79 0.80 -9.91
CA LEU A 33 -1.61 -0.57 -10.37
C LEU A 33 -2.94 -1.33 -10.49
N MET A 34 -3.86 -1.12 -9.54
CA MET A 34 -5.22 -1.66 -9.65
C MET A 34 -5.94 -1.15 -10.89
N GLY A 35 -5.81 0.15 -11.21
CA GLY A 35 -6.34 0.73 -12.45
C GLY A 35 -5.72 0.15 -13.73
N ARG A 36 -4.51 -0.42 -13.64
CA ARG A 36 -3.85 -1.17 -14.74
C ARG A 36 -4.23 -2.64 -14.80
N GLY A 37 -5.15 -3.11 -13.96
CA GLY A 37 -5.63 -4.49 -13.94
C GLY A 37 -4.92 -5.43 -12.95
N TYR A 38 -4.06 -4.90 -12.08
CA TYR A 38 -3.45 -5.71 -11.02
C TYR A 38 -4.47 -5.98 -9.91
N HIS A 39 -4.51 -7.21 -9.40
CA HIS A 39 -5.22 -7.51 -8.16
C HIS A 39 -4.56 -6.76 -6.99
N TYR A 40 -5.37 -6.31 -6.02
CA TYR A 40 -4.93 -5.54 -4.85
C TYR A 40 -3.68 -6.13 -4.18
N HIS A 41 -3.66 -7.45 -3.94
CA HIS A 41 -2.53 -8.13 -3.29
C HIS A 41 -1.21 -8.00 -4.07
N ASN A 42 -1.28 -8.11 -5.40
CA ASN A 42 -0.10 -7.98 -6.26
C ASN A 42 0.35 -6.52 -6.35
N ALA A 43 -0.61 -5.59 -6.42
CA ALA A 43 -0.34 -4.15 -6.41
C ALA A 43 0.34 -3.72 -5.10
N TRP A 44 -0.19 -4.15 -3.96
CA TRP A 44 0.34 -3.87 -2.63
C TRP A 44 1.77 -4.39 -2.47
N LYS A 45 2.01 -5.68 -2.71
CA LYS A 45 3.37 -6.26 -2.64
C LYS A 45 4.38 -5.57 -3.57
N THR A 46 3.93 -5.15 -4.75
CA THR A 46 4.80 -4.42 -5.70
C THR A 46 5.22 -3.07 -5.11
N VAL A 47 4.27 -2.28 -4.62
CA VAL A 47 4.55 -0.97 -4.01
C VAL A 47 5.42 -1.08 -2.78
N GLU A 48 5.15 -2.06 -1.93
CA GLU A 48 5.92 -2.30 -0.71
C GLU A 48 7.39 -2.63 -1.01
N SER A 49 7.66 -3.35 -2.11
CA SER A 49 9.03 -3.65 -2.56
C SER A 49 9.83 -2.42 -3.01
N TRP A 50 9.17 -1.31 -3.38
CA TRP A 50 9.86 -0.07 -3.78
C TRP A 50 10.38 0.73 -2.58
N TRP A 51 9.74 0.56 -1.42
CA TRP A 51 10.03 1.33 -0.22
C TRP A 51 10.85 0.54 0.81
N ARG A 52 10.92 -0.78 0.66
CA ARG A 52 11.64 -1.67 1.57
C ARG A 52 12.80 -2.38 0.86
N PRO A 53 14.04 -2.29 1.40
CA PRO A 53 15.17 -3.06 0.89
C PRO A 53 14.85 -4.57 0.88
N PRO A 54 15.34 -5.34 -0.11
CA PRO A 54 15.19 -6.79 -0.12
C PRO A 54 15.61 -7.40 1.23
N GLY A 55 14.73 -8.18 1.85
CA GLY A 55 14.99 -8.83 3.14
C GLY A 55 14.52 -8.07 4.39
N THR A 56 13.89 -6.89 4.26
CA THR A 56 13.22 -6.28 5.41
C THR A 56 11.87 -6.97 5.69
N PRO A 57 11.59 -7.38 6.94
CA PRO A 57 10.33 -8.03 7.28
C PRO A 57 9.14 -7.13 6.97
N LEU A 58 8.08 -7.72 6.42
CA LEU A 58 6.78 -7.07 6.36
C LEU A 58 6.32 -6.78 7.79
N PRO A 59 5.76 -5.59 8.09
CA PRO A 59 5.15 -5.33 9.37
C PRO A 59 4.05 -6.36 9.58
N GLN A 60 4.11 -7.05 10.72
CA GLN A 60 3.19 -8.12 11.07
C GLN A 60 1.81 -7.59 11.51
N HIS A 61 1.38 -6.42 11.01
CA HIS A 61 0.09 -5.88 11.35
C HIS A 61 -1.01 -6.70 10.67
N PRO A 62 -1.94 -7.31 11.44
CA PRO A 62 -2.96 -8.16 10.88
C PRO A 62 -3.98 -7.28 10.13
N TYR A 63 -3.99 -7.43 8.80
CA TYR A 63 -5.07 -7.07 7.87
C TYR A 63 -5.54 -5.61 7.85
#